data_AF-A0A929C2W8-F1
#
_entry.id   AF-A0A929C2W8-F1
#
_cell.length_a   1.000
_cell.length_b   1.000
_cell.length_c   1.000
_cell.angle_alpha   90.00
_cell.angle_beta   90.00
_cell.angle_gamma   90.00
#
_symmetry.space_group_name_H-M   'P 1'
#
loop_
_entity.id
_entity.type
_entity.pdbx_description
1 polymer ?
#
loop_
_entity_poly.entity_id
_entity_poly.type
_entity_poly.pdbx_seq_one_letter_code
_entity_poly.pdbx_strand_id
1 'polypeptide(L)'
;MKNKFYHNLKGNYRLLITLILINFFSVNNSFSQKISYSDSWGNEGFYLAKENTEGVEVNYSIHEFTFENIEIKGEAMKKPMLLGHFLPNDEGAPDLPGNGRYIALPQGAKAVLNITASRTETISNIDISPAPRIPLDTET
;
A
#
# COMPACT_ATOMS: atom_id res chain seq x y z
N MET A 1 -57.62 34.53 -9.78
CA MET A 1 -56.94 33.79 -8.68
C MET A 1 -55.81 32.88 -9.21
N LYS A 2 -54.72 33.44 -9.77
CA LYS A 2 -53.64 32.62 -10.40
C LYS A 2 -52.19 32.97 -10.00
N ASN A 3 -51.97 33.84 -9.00
CA ASN A 3 -50.62 34.37 -8.73
C ASN A 3 -49.91 33.91 -7.44
N LYS A 4 -50.50 33.03 -6.62
CA LYS A 4 -49.84 32.53 -5.39
C LYS A 4 -49.18 31.16 -5.50
N PHE A 5 -49.46 30.38 -6.55
CA PHE A 5 -48.91 29.02 -6.68
C PHE A 5 -47.49 28.99 -7.28
N TYR A 6 -47.18 29.88 -8.23
CA TYR A 6 -45.88 29.93 -8.89
C TYR A 6 -44.74 30.52 -8.04
N HIS A 7 -45.06 31.18 -6.92
CA HIS A 7 -44.04 31.78 -6.07
C HIS A 7 -43.38 30.77 -5.12
N ASN A 8 -44.13 29.76 -4.65
CA ASN A 8 -43.62 28.67 -3.81
C ASN A 8 -42.85 27.62 -4.61
N LEU A 9 -43.16 27.47 -5.89
CA LEU A 9 -42.49 26.51 -6.76
C LEU A 9 -41.00 26.90 -6.96
N LYS A 10 -40.69 28.20 -7.13
CA LYS A 10 -39.32 28.76 -7.29
C LYS A 10 -38.35 28.55 -6.12
N GLY A 11 -38.85 28.41 -4.89
CA GLY A 11 -38.02 28.17 -3.70
C GLY A 11 -37.51 26.72 -3.64
N ASN A 12 -38.32 25.77 -4.07
CA ASN A 12 -38.05 24.34 -3.92
C ASN A 12 -36.97 23.85 -4.89
N TYR A 13 -36.89 24.41 -6.10
CA TYR A 13 -35.83 24.03 -7.05
C TYR A 13 -34.46 24.53 -6.60
N ARG A 14 -34.40 25.69 -5.95
CA ARG A 14 -33.14 26.20 -5.38
C ARG A 14 -32.63 25.24 -4.31
N LEU A 15 -33.51 24.78 -3.43
CA LEU A 15 -33.18 23.81 -2.38
C LEU A 15 -32.73 22.46 -2.96
N LEU A 16 -33.42 21.98 -4.00
CA LEU A 16 -33.05 20.75 -4.73
C LEU A 16 -31.69 20.89 -5.44
N ILE A 17 -31.42 22.03 -6.08
CA ILE A 17 -30.13 22.32 -6.72
C ILE A 17 -29.00 22.36 -5.68
N THR A 18 -29.23 22.98 -4.52
CA THR A 18 -28.25 23.02 -3.43
C THR A 18 -27.96 21.62 -2.86
N LEU A 19 -28.99 20.78 -2.69
CA LEU A 19 -28.82 19.40 -2.25
C LEU A 19 -28.04 18.55 -3.26
N ILE A 20 -28.27 18.74 -4.57
CA ILE A 20 -27.53 18.05 -5.63
C ILE A 20 -26.05 18.50 -5.64
N LEU A 21 -25.79 19.80 -5.47
CA LEU A 21 -24.42 20.35 -5.42
C LEU A 21 -23.63 19.86 -4.20
N ILE A 22 -24.28 19.71 -3.04
CA ILE A 22 -23.66 19.16 -1.82
C ILE A 22 -23.30 17.68 -2.01
N ASN A 23 -24.16 16.89 -2.64
CA ASN A 23 -23.86 15.48 -2.91
C ASN A 23 -22.73 15.31 -3.94
N PHE A 24 -22.57 16.26 -4.87
CA PHE A 24 -21.46 16.27 -5.83
C PHE A 24 -20.10 16.59 -5.19
N PHE A 25 -20.09 17.25 -4.03
CA PHE A 25 -18.85 17.55 -3.30
C PHE A 25 -18.38 16.36 -2.43
N SER A 26 -19.25 15.37 -2.20
CA SER A 26 -18.98 14.24 -1.30
C SER A 26 -18.39 12.99 -1.99
N VAL A 27 -18.12 13.05 -3.30
CA VAL A 27 -17.35 12.00 -3.99
C VAL A 27 -15.88 12.12 -3.57
N ASN A 28 -15.59 11.62 -2.38
CA ASN A 28 -14.23 11.44 -1.91
C ASN A 28 -13.59 10.35 -2.77
N ASN A 29 -12.50 10.74 -3.40
CA ASN A 29 -11.66 9.92 -4.25
C ASN A 29 -10.99 8.81 -3.42
N SER A 30 -11.64 7.66 -3.28
CA SER A 30 -10.99 6.42 -2.82
C SER A 30 -10.15 5.79 -3.94
N PHE A 31 -9.32 6.58 -4.61
CA PHE A 31 -8.38 6.05 -5.57
C PHE A 31 -7.17 5.49 -4.82
N SER A 32 -6.92 4.19 -5.00
CA SER A 32 -5.67 3.58 -4.62
C SER A 32 -4.54 4.23 -5.43
N GLN A 33 -3.53 4.76 -4.73
CA GLN A 33 -2.40 5.41 -5.37
C GLN A 33 -1.41 4.34 -5.81
N LYS A 34 -1.25 4.16 -7.13
CA LYS A 34 -0.25 3.28 -7.72
C LYS A 34 1.04 4.04 -7.99
N ILE A 35 2.15 3.49 -7.53
CA ILE A 35 3.51 3.99 -7.77
C ILE A 35 4.22 2.97 -8.65
N SER A 36 4.90 3.44 -9.69
CA SER A 36 5.57 2.58 -10.67
C SER A 36 6.96 3.13 -11.02
N TYR A 37 7.92 2.22 -11.17
CA TYR A 37 9.32 2.49 -11.49
C TYR A 37 9.66 1.93 -12.86
N SER A 38 9.97 2.82 -13.81
CA SER A 38 10.35 2.43 -15.18
C SER A 38 11.83 2.09 -15.33
N ASP A 39 12.64 2.35 -14.30
CA ASP A 39 14.11 2.27 -14.33
C ASP A 39 14.67 1.23 -13.34
N SER A 40 13.90 0.15 -13.11
CA SER A 40 14.25 -0.98 -12.25
C SER A 40 15.50 -1.72 -12.76
N TRP A 41 16.34 -2.22 -11.84
CA TRP A 41 17.61 -2.88 -12.17
C TRP A 41 17.47 -4.26 -12.85
N GLY A 42 16.28 -4.87 -12.78
CA GLY A 42 16.02 -6.14 -13.43
C GLY A 42 14.56 -6.55 -13.34
N ASN A 43 14.33 -7.86 -13.38
CA ASN A 43 13.01 -8.45 -13.24
C ASN A 43 12.40 -8.14 -11.87
N GLU A 44 11.07 -8.09 -11.82
CA GLU A 44 10.30 -7.88 -10.59
C GLU A 44 10.62 -8.94 -9.54
N GLY A 45 10.82 -8.51 -8.30
CA GLY A 45 11.14 -9.38 -7.18
C GLY A 45 12.57 -9.92 -7.22
N PHE A 46 12.77 -11.11 -6.64
CA PHE A 46 14.08 -11.75 -6.53
C PHE A 46 14.51 -12.40 -7.86
N TYR A 47 15.66 -11.98 -8.37
CA TYR A 47 16.30 -12.53 -9.56
C TYR A 47 17.72 -13.00 -9.24
N LEU A 48 18.04 -14.22 -9.62
CA LEU A 48 19.37 -14.80 -9.47
C LEU A 48 20.30 -14.24 -10.55
N ALA A 49 21.20 -13.34 -10.18
CA ALA A 49 22.17 -12.74 -11.09
C ALA A 49 23.38 -13.63 -11.32
N LYS A 50 23.85 -14.31 -10.27
CA LYS A 50 25.01 -15.21 -10.32
C LYS A 50 24.92 -16.28 -9.23
N GLU A 51 25.40 -17.48 -9.55
CA GLU A 51 25.59 -18.58 -8.60
C GLU A 51 26.93 -19.26 -8.91
N ASN A 52 27.81 -19.34 -7.92
CA ASN A 52 29.08 -20.08 -8.03
C ASN A 52 29.53 -20.62 -6.66
N THR A 53 30.72 -21.22 -6.61
CA THR A 53 31.30 -21.77 -5.38
C THR A 53 31.62 -20.73 -4.31
N GLU A 54 31.73 -19.45 -4.68
CA GLU A 54 32.05 -18.34 -3.78
C GLU A 54 30.77 -17.76 -3.16
N GLY A 55 29.62 -17.88 -3.83
CA GLY A 55 28.35 -17.44 -3.30
C GLY A 55 27.27 -17.24 -4.37
N VAL A 56 26.21 -16.55 -3.93
CA VAL A 56 25.02 -16.25 -4.71
C VAL A 56 24.83 -14.74 -4.76
N GLU A 57 24.64 -14.20 -5.95
CA GLU A 57 24.28 -12.79 -6.16
C GLU A 57 22.82 -12.69 -6.57
N VAL A 58 22.06 -11.91 -5.81
CA VAL A 58 20.62 -11.75 -5.99
C VAL A 58 20.29 -10.28 -6.18
N ASN A 59 19.59 -9.98 -7.27
CA ASN A 59 18.97 -8.69 -7.49
C ASN A 59 17.53 -8.74 -7.00
N TYR A 60 17.10 -7.67 -6.34
CA TYR A 60 15.70 -7.48 -5.96
C TYR A 60 15.21 -6.16 -6.53
N SER A 61 14.14 -6.19 -7.33
CA SER A 61 13.53 -4.98 -7.92
C SER A 61 12.06 -4.87 -7.53
N ILE A 62 11.60 -3.63 -7.38
CA ILE A 62 10.18 -3.27 -7.23
C ILE A 62 9.82 -2.44 -8.44
N HIS A 63 8.85 -2.89 -9.23
CA HIS A 63 8.34 -2.23 -10.43
C HIS A 63 7.12 -1.42 -10.08
N GLU A 64 6.28 -1.91 -9.18
CA GLU A 64 5.09 -1.18 -8.76
C GLU A 64 4.62 -1.60 -7.37
N PHE A 65 4.02 -0.66 -6.65
CA PHE A 65 3.26 -0.95 -5.44
C PHE A 65 2.09 0.04 -5.35
N THR A 66 1.13 -0.27 -4.49
CA THR A 66 -0.02 0.61 -4.27
C THR A 66 -0.16 0.97 -2.80
N PHE A 67 -0.78 2.12 -2.54
CA PHE A 67 -1.34 2.42 -1.24
C PHE A 67 -2.84 2.16 -1.24
N GLU A 68 -3.29 1.34 -0.30
CA GLU A 68 -4.69 1.21 0.07
C GLU A 68 -5.01 2.24 1.17
N ASN A 69 -6.17 2.89 1.06
CA ASN A 69 -6.66 3.79 2.11
C ASN A 69 -7.43 2.95 3.13
N ILE A 70 -7.02 2.99 4.40
CA ILE A 70 -7.67 2.27 5.49
C ILE A 70 -7.98 3.24 6.62
N GLU A 71 -9.14 3.07 7.27
CA GLU A 71 -9.53 3.84 8.44
C GLU A 71 -9.37 2.97 9.69
N ILE A 72 -8.57 3.42 10.65
CA ILE A 72 -8.31 2.71 11.90
C ILE A 72 -8.63 3.66 13.04
N LYS A 73 -9.63 3.32 13.86
CA LYS A 73 -10.07 4.13 15.00
C LYS A 73 -10.44 5.59 14.65
N GLY A 74 -10.94 5.82 13.43
CA GLY A 74 -11.30 7.16 12.94
C GLY A 74 -10.15 7.95 12.31
N GLU A 75 -8.94 7.37 12.24
CA GLU A 75 -7.79 7.96 11.57
C GLU A 75 -7.61 7.35 10.19
N ALA A 76 -7.50 8.20 9.17
CA ALA A 76 -7.22 7.79 7.80
C ALA A 76 -5.72 7.48 7.64
N MET A 77 -5.41 6.24 7.32
CA MET A 77 -4.05 5.72 7.16
C MET A 77 -3.85 5.06 5.80
N LYS A 78 -2.61 4.75 5.46
CA LYS A 78 -2.22 4.06 4.23
C LYS A 78 -1.64 2.69 4.55
N LYS A 79 -2.04 1.69 3.79
CA LYS A 79 -1.42 0.37 3.78
C LYS A 79 -0.65 0.16 2.46
N PRO A 80 0.69 0.04 2.49
CA PRO A 80 1.45 -0.30 1.31
C PRO A 80 1.21 -1.76 0.90
N MET A 81 0.85 -1.97 -0.36
CA MET A 81 0.52 -3.26 -0.94
C MET A 81 1.48 -3.59 -2.06
N LEU A 82 2.20 -4.71 -1.92
CA LEU A 82 3.12 -5.24 -2.93
C LEU A 82 2.78 -6.71 -3.18
N LEU A 83 2.62 -7.09 -4.45
CA LEU A 83 2.19 -8.44 -4.81
C LEU A 83 3.21 -9.50 -4.36
N GLY A 84 2.74 -10.55 -3.69
CA GLY A 84 3.62 -11.61 -3.19
C GLY A 84 4.28 -11.30 -1.84
N HIS A 85 4.06 -10.12 -1.26
CA HIS A 85 4.65 -9.73 0.03
C HIS A 85 3.66 -9.94 1.17
N PHE A 86 3.88 -11.00 1.94
CA PHE A 86 2.97 -11.45 2.99
C PHE A 86 3.69 -11.79 4.30
N LEU A 87 4.97 -11.42 4.43
CA LEU A 87 5.67 -11.67 5.69
C LEU A 87 5.04 -10.82 6.80
N PRO A 88 4.64 -11.44 7.91
CA PRO A 88 4.05 -10.73 9.03
C PRO A 88 5.09 -9.82 9.70
N ASN A 89 4.59 -8.77 10.38
CA ASN A 89 5.38 -7.88 11.20
C ASN A 89 4.88 -7.90 12.65
N ASP A 90 5.63 -7.28 13.56
CA ASP A 90 5.27 -7.15 14.96
C ASP A 90 3.99 -6.31 15.13
N GLU A 91 3.07 -6.77 15.99
CA GLU A 91 1.79 -6.09 16.26
C GLU A 91 2.00 -4.61 16.63
N GLY A 92 1.25 -3.71 15.99
CA GLY A 92 1.30 -2.29 16.30
C GLY A 92 2.45 -1.51 15.64
N ALA A 93 3.49 -2.18 15.13
CA ALA A 93 4.51 -1.55 14.29
C ALA A 93 3.94 -1.21 12.90
N PRO A 94 4.56 -0.33 12.09
CA PRO A 94 4.09 -0.06 10.73
C PRO A 94 3.97 -1.35 9.88
N ASP A 95 2.83 -1.55 9.23
CA ASP A 95 2.54 -2.71 8.37
C ASP A 95 3.23 -2.54 7.01
N LEU A 96 4.48 -2.99 6.91
CA LEU A 96 5.29 -2.91 5.69
C LEU A 96 5.40 -4.28 5.00
N PRO A 97 5.21 -4.35 3.66
CA PRO A 97 5.22 -5.60 2.92
C PRO A 97 6.61 -6.26 2.89
N GLY A 98 6.75 -7.41 3.55
CA GLY A 98 7.96 -8.24 3.48
C GLY A 98 7.82 -9.44 2.54
N ASN A 99 8.92 -9.86 1.90
CA ASN A 99 9.03 -11.12 1.17
C ASN A 99 10.38 -11.79 1.43
N GLY A 100 10.45 -13.11 1.22
CA GLY A 100 11.68 -13.87 1.35
C GLY A 100 11.75 -15.04 0.37
N ARG A 101 12.96 -15.56 0.20
CA ARG A 101 13.26 -16.77 -0.56
C ARG A 101 14.28 -17.61 0.19
N TYR A 102 14.24 -18.92 -0.03
CA TYR A 102 15.21 -19.85 0.50
C TYR A 102 16.40 -19.97 -0.45
N ILE A 103 17.61 -20.01 0.11
CA ILE A 103 18.85 -20.29 -0.61
C ILE A 103 19.48 -21.52 0.04
N ALA A 104 19.84 -22.51 -0.78
CA ALA A 104 20.55 -23.69 -0.30
C ALA A 104 22.00 -23.31 0.05
N LEU A 105 22.47 -23.73 1.21
CA LEU A 105 23.84 -23.51 1.66
C LEU A 105 24.57 -24.84 1.79
N PRO A 106 25.86 -24.91 1.41
CA PRO A 106 26.67 -26.10 1.66
C PRO A 106 26.73 -26.44 3.14
N GLN A 107 26.81 -27.73 3.45
CA GLN A 107 26.91 -28.19 4.83
C GLN A 107 28.16 -27.60 5.51
N GLY A 108 27.97 -27.02 6.69
CA GLY A 108 29.05 -26.40 7.47
C GLY A 108 29.44 -24.99 7.01
N ALA A 109 28.83 -24.46 5.94
CA ALA A 109 29.05 -23.08 5.53
C ALA A 109 28.39 -22.08 6.51
N LYS A 110 29.02 -20.91 6.66
CA LYS A 110 28.45 -19.76 7.37
C LYS A 110 28.06 -18.69 6.36
N ALA A 111 26.76 -18.44 6.22
CA ALA A 111 26.27 -17.39 5.34
C ALA A 111 26.62 -15.99 5.89
N VAL A 112 26.97 -15.09 4.97
CA VAL A 112 27.16 -13.67 5.24
C VAL A 112 26.41 -12.90 4.15
N LEU A 113 25.50 -12.02 4.53
CA LEU A 113 24.80 -11.12 3.61
C LEU A 113 25.62 -9.84 3.45
N ASN A 114 25.85 -9.42 2.21
CA ASN A 114 26.45 -8.14 1.88
C ASN A 114 25.57 -7.40 0.87
N ILE A 115 25.18 -6.17 1.18
CA ILE A 115 24.42 -5.31 0.25
C ILE A 115 25.44 -4.54 -0.57
N THR A 116 25.61 -4.93 -1.83
CA THR A 116 26.58 -4.33 -2.75
C THR A 116 26.08 -3.02 -3.36
N ALA A 117 24.77 -2.88 -3.55
CA ALA A 117 24.12 -1.67 -4.02
C ALA A 117 22.68 -1.58 -3.52
N SER A 118 22.19 -0.37 -3.28
CA SER A 118 20.79 -0.08 -2.97
C SER A 118 20.36 1.25 -3.55
N ARG A 119 19.11 1.35 -3.99
CA ARG A 119 18.47 2.61 -4.37
C ARG A 119 17.29 2.85 -3.44
N THR A 120 17.15 4.09 -2.97
CA THR A 120 16.09 4.48 -2.06
C THR A 120 15.39 5.71 -2.60
N GLU A 121 14.07 5.62 -2.72
CA GLU A 121 13.19 6.79 -2.83
C GLU A 121 12.55 7.02 -1.45
N THR A 122 12.36 8.28 -1.07
CA THR A 122 11.68 8.65 0.18
C THR A 122 10.36 9.33 -0.13
N ILE A 123 9.28 8.76 0.37
CA ILE A 123 7.94 9.35 0.30
C ILE A 123 7.57 9.80 1.72
N SER A 124 7.30 11.09 1.88
CA SER A 124 7.08 11.72 3.19
C SER A 124 5.60 12.03 3.42
N ASN A 125 5.25 12.33 4.68
CA ASN A 125 3.90 12.72 5.10
C ASN A 125 2.85 11.63 4.80
N ILE A 126 3.21 10.38 5.12
CA ILE A 126 2.32 9.22 5.01
C ILE A 126 2.23 8.57 6.37
N ASP A 127 1.01 8.46 6.89
CA ASP A 127 0.70 7.67 8.08
C ASP A 127 0.44 6.23 7.66
N ILE A 128 1.33 5.32 8.06
CA ILE A 128 1.25 3.90 7.73
C ILE A 128 0.42 3.16 8.77
N SER A 129 -0.52 2.33 8.32
CA SER A 129 -1.35 1.51 9.20
C SER A 129 -0.49 0.58 10.05
N PRO A 130 -0.83 0.36 11.34
CA PRO A 130 -0.16 -0.63 12.16
C PRO A 130 -0.44 -2.06 11.69
N ALA A 131 0.55 -2.95 11.87
CA ALA A 131 0.42 -4.36 11.60
C ALA A 131 -0.61 -4.99 12.56
N PRO A 132 -1.53 -5.82 12.05
CA PRO A 132 -2.56 -6.43 12.87
C PRO A 132 -1.95 -7.47 13.81
N ARG A 133 -2.64 -7.70 14.93
CA ARG A 133 -2.36 -8.85 15.79
C ARG A 133 -2.58 -10.15 15.04
N ILE A 134 -1.62 -11.06 15.12
CA ILE A 134 -1.77 -12.44 14.64
C ILE A 134 -2.11 -13.31 15.86
N PRO A 135 -3.35 -13.84 15.96
CA PRO A 135 -3.71 -14.73 17.06
C PRO A 135 -2.82 -15.97 17.07
N LEU A 136 -2.43 -16.41 18.26
CA LEU A 136 -1.76 -17.69 18.42
C LEU A 136 -2.81 -18.81 18.36
N ASP A 137 -2.44 -19.97 17.81
CA ASP A 137 -3.32 -21.15 17.80
C ASP A 137 -3.78 -21.58 19.21
N THR A 138 -3.06 -21.17 20.26
CA THR A 138 -3.35 -21.50 21.66
C THR A 138 -4.33 -20.55 22.35
N GLU A 139 -4.77 -19.49 21.68
CA GLU A 139 -5.70 -18.51 22.21
C GLU A 139 -7.13 -18.82 21.72
N THR A 140 -7.99 -19.26 22.63
CA THR A 140 -9.42 -19.53 22.39
C THR A 140 -10.31 -18.37 22.78
#